data_AF-A0A363UPI1-F1
#
_entry.id   AF-A0A363UPI1-F1
#
_cell.length_a   1.000
_cell.length_b   1.000
_cell.length_c   1.000
_cell.angle_alpha   90.00
_cell.angle_beta   90.00
_cell.angle_gamma   90.00
#
_symmetry.space_group_name_H-M   'P 1'
#
loop_
_entity.id
_entity.type
_entity.pdbx_description
1 polymer ?
#
loop_
_entity_poly.entity_id
_entity_poly.type
_entity_poly.pdbx_seq_one_letter_code
_entity_poly.pdbx_strand_id
1 'polypeptide(L)'
;MGKAALIAGLLILGYFQYRLWFADGGIPDVRRQQAEIADMTETNARLRARNEALQAEVDDLKSGVAAMEGRARTDLGMVRRDETFYLLVSR
;
A
#
# COMPACT_ATOMS: atom_id res chain seq x y z
N MET A 1 40.29 -39.83 29.42
CA MET A 1 39.41 -39.68 28.25
C MET A 1 38.18 -38.79 28.52
N GLY A 2 37.52 -38.86 29.69
CA GLY A 2 36.32 -38.04 29.96
C GLY A 2 36.49 -36.50 29.97
N LYS A 3 37.66 -35.98 30.37
CA LYS A 3 37.93 -34.52 30.36
C LYS A 3 37.95 -33.92 28.95
N ALA A 4 38.46 -34.66 27.96
CA ALA A 4 38.49 -34.21 26.58
C ALA A 4 37.07 -34.15 25.97
N ALA A 5 36.20 -35.11 26.31
CA ALA A 5 34.80 -35.10 25.89
C ALA A 5 34.02 -33.92 26.50
N LEU A 6 34.28 -33.58 27.77
CA LEU A 6 33.70 -32.41 28.43
C LEU A 6 34.13 -31.09 27.78
N ILE A 7 35.42 -30.95 27.46
CA ILE A 7 35.95 -29.76 26.78
C ILE A 7 35.37 -29.64 25.38
N ALA A 8 35.29 -30.72 24.62
CA ALA A 8 34.66 -30.73 23.30
C ALA A 8 33.18 -30.35 23.38
N GLY A 9 32.43 -30.87 24.36
CA GLY A 9 31.04 -30.51 24.60
C GLY A 9 30.85 -29.03 24.91
N LEU A 10 31.71 -28.47 25.78
CA LEU A 10 31.69 -27.04 26.12
C LEU A 10 32.02 -26.13 24.93
N LEU A 11 32.98 -26.52 24.09
CA LEU A 11 33.33 -25.76 22.88
C LEU A 11 32.18 -25.76 21.86
N ILE A 12 31.52 -26.90 21.66
CA ILE A 12 30.34 -26.99 20.78
C ILE A 12 29.20 -26.14 21.34
N LEU A 13 28.95 -26.21 22.65
CA LEU A 13 27.93 -25.41 23.30
C LEU A 13 28.22 -23.91 23.13
N GLY A 14 29.46 -23.48 23.42
CA GLY A 14 29.88 -22.09 23.27
C GLY A 14 29.77 -21.57 21.84
N TYR A 15 30.15 -22.39 20.85
CA TYR A 15 29.98 -22.07 19.43
C TYR A 15 28.50 -21.89 19.05
N PHE A 16 27.62 -22.75 19.54
CA PHE A 16 26.19 -22.66 19.25
C PHE A 16 25.54 -21.44 19.91
N GLN A 17 25.93 -21.14 21.16
CA GLN A 17 25.48 -19.92 21.84
C GLN A 17 25.98 -18.66 21.13
N TYR A 18 27.25 -18.62 20.72
CA TYR A 18 27.80 -17.50 19.96
C TYR A 18 27.08 -17.31 18.62
N ARG A 19 26.84 -18.41 17.89
CA ARG A 19 26.09 -18.38 16.63
C ARG A 19 24.66 -17.89 16.81
N LEU A 20 23.97 -18.27 17.89
CA LEU A 20 22.60 -17.84 18.15
C LEU A 20 22.50 -16.33 18.44
N TRP A 21 23.53 -15.75 19.06
CA TRP A 21 23.58 -14.33 19.43
C TRP A 21 24.18 -13.44 18.34
N PHE A 22 25.15 -13.93 17.57
CA PHE A 22 25.98 -13.12 16.66
C PHE A 22 26.01 -13.56 15.19
N ALA A 23 25.41 -14.70 14.81
CA ALA A 23 25.38 -15.08 13.39
C ALA A 23 24.27 -14.37 12.62
N ASP A 24 24.54 -14.08 11.34
CA ASP A 24 23.58 -13.55 10.37
C ASP A 24 22.30 -14.42 10.41
N GLY A 25 21.20 -13.84 10.89
CA GLY A 25 19.95 -14.55 11.22
C GLY A 25 19.60 -14.72 12.71
N GLY A 26 20.42 -14.22 13.64
CA GLY A 26 20.11 -14.13 15.08
C GLY A 26 19.07 -13.04 15.43
N ILE A 27 18.63 -12.98 16.69
CA ILE A 27 17.63 -12.05 17.24
C ILE A 27 17.75 -10.57 16.75
N PRO A 28 18.96 -10.01 16.51
CA PRO A 28 19.09 -8.64 15.99
C PRO A 28 18.53 -8.44 14.57
N ASP A 29 18.66 -9.44 13.69
CA ASP A 29 18.29 -9.33 12.27
C ASP A 29 16.77 -9.34 12.07
N VAL A 30 16.06 -10.17 12.85
CA VAL A 30 14.58 -10.22 12.82
C VAL A 30 13.99 -8.89 13.29
N ARG A 31 14.63 -8.21 14.25
CA ARG A 31 14.18 -6.89 14.72
C ARG A 31 14.40 -5.80 13.68
N ARG A 32 15.48 -5.89 12.88
CA ARG A 32 15.75 -4.94 11.80
C ARG A 32 14.77 -5.13 10.64
N GLN A 33 14.49 -6.36 10.23
CA GLN A 33 13.50 -6.65 9.18
C GLN A 33 12.06 -6.32 9.62
N GLN A 34 11.70 -6.51 10.90
CA GLN A 34 10.40 -6.06 11.42
C GLN A 34 10.27 -4.54 11.47
N ALA A 35 11.34 -3.82 11.79
CA ALA A 35 11.32 -2.35 11.81
C ALA A 35 11.13 -1.75 10.40
N GLU A 36 11.73 -2.36 9.38
CA GLU A 36 11.58 -1.92 7.99
C GLU A 36 10.16 -2.19 7.45
N ILE A 37 9.56 -3.32 7.83
CA ILE A 37 8.16 -3.61 7.50
C ILE A 37 7.21 -2.61 8.18
N ALA A 38 7.47 -2.23 9.43
CA ALA A 38 6.64 -1.25 10.16
C ALA A 38 6.62 0.12 9.45
N ASP A 39 7.80 0.63 9.08
CA ASP A 39 7.94 1.92 8.39
C ASP A 39 7.28 1.92 6.99
N MET A 40 7.44 0.81 6.26
CA MET A 40 6.77 0.62 4.97
C MET A 40 5.24 0.54 5.09
N THR A 41 4.71 -0.06 6.16
CA THR A 41 3.26 -0.13 6.39
C THR A 41 2.66 1.23 6.73
N GLU A 42 3.34 2.04 7.55
CA GLU A 42 2.87 3.37 7.92
C GLU A 42 2.86 4.31 6.69
N THR A 43 3.92 4.26 5.88
CA THR A 43 4.01 5.05 4.66
C THR A 43 2.93 4.64 3.64
N ASN A 44 2.69 3.34 3.46
CA ASN A 44 1.63 2.86 2.58
C ASN A 44 0.23 3.26 3.08
N ALA A 45 -0.03 3.19 4.39
CA ALA A 45 -1.31 3.60 4.96
C ALA A 45 -1.59 5.09 4.67
N ARG A 46 -0.58 5.96 4.84
CA ARG A 46 -0.71 7.39 4.52
C ARG A 46 -0.97 7.65 3.04
N LEU A 47 -0.27 6.94 2.15
CA LEU A 47 -0.45 7.08 0.70
C LEU A 47 -1.83 6.58 0.25
N ARG A 48 -2.33 5.47 0.82
CA ARG A 48 -3.66 4.95 0.54
C ARG A 48 -4.77 5.93 0.95
N ALA A 49 -4.68 6.50 2.16
CA ALA A 49 -5.64 7.50 2.61
C ALA A 49 -5.68 8.74 1.70
N ARG A 50 -4.53 9.21 1.22
CA ARG A 50 -4.46 10.32 0.27
C ARG A 50 -5.05 9.96 -1.10
N ASN A 51 -4.78 8.76 -1.59
CA ASN A 51 -5.35 8.28 -2.85
C ASN A 51 -6.88 8.16 -2.77
N GLU A 52 -7.42 7.63 -1.67
CA GLU A 52 -8.88 7.58 -1.48
C GLU A 52 -9.50 8.98 -1.46
N ALA A 53 -8.88 9.95 -0.77
CA ALA A 53 -9.35 11.33 -0.76
C ALA A 53 -9.31 11.97 -2.16
N LEU A 54 -8.21 11.80 -2.90
CA LEU A 54 -8.08 12.31 -4.27
C LEU A 54 -9.06 11.63 -5.24
N GLN A 55 -9.30 10.33 -5.07
CA GLN A 55 -10.26 9.60 -5.90
C GLN A 55 -11.67 10.12 -5.67
N ALA A 56 -12.05 10.34 -4.41
CA ALA A 56 -13.34 10.95 -4.07
C ALA A 56 -13.48 12.37 -4.65
N GLU A 57 -12.41 13.17 -4.63
CA GLU A 57 -12.40 14.51 -5.23
C GLU A 57 -12.55 14.46 -6.76
N VAL A 58 -11.87 13.52 -7.43
CA VAL A 58 -12.02 13.30 -8.88
C VAL A 58 -13.44 12.86 -9.24
N ASP A 59 -14.03 11.98 -8.45
CA ASP A 59 -15.38 11.47 -8.69
C ASP A 59 -16.43 12.55 -8.43
N ASP A 60 -16.25 13.38 -7.41
CA ASP A 60 -17.07 14.58 -7.15
C ASP A 60 -16.98 15.57 -8.32
N LEU A 61 -15.77 15.88 -8.79
CA LEU A 61 -15.55 16.79 -9.91
C LEU A 61 -16.21 16.28 -11.20
N LYS A 62 -16.10 14.98 -11.48
CA LYS A 62 -16.77 14.35 -12.63
C LYS A 62 -18.28 14.40 -12.49
N SER A 63 -18.81 14.17 -11.29
CA SER A 63 -20.26 14.23 -11.04
C SER A 63 -20.80 15.65 -11.23
N GLY A 64 -20.08 16.67 -10.76
CA GLY A 64 -20.44 18.08 -10.92
C GLY A 64 -20.40 18.54 -12.37
N VAL A 65 -19.37 18.14 -13.14
CA VAL A 65 -19.29 18.42 -14.58
C VAL A 65 -20.40 17.72 -15.36
N ALA A 66 -20.67 16.44 -15.07
CA ALA A 66 -21.75 15.69 -15.71
C ALA A 66 -23.13 16.30 -15.42
N ALA A 67 -23.36 16.77 -14.19
CA ALA A 67 -24.58 17.48 -13.81
C ALA A 67 -24.75 18.81 -14.58
N MET A 68 -23.65 19.56 -14.76
CA MET A 68 -23.66 20.78 -15.56
C MET A 68 -23.87 20.51 -17.05
N GLU A 69 -23.24 19.48 -17.62
CA GLU A 69 -23.43 19.09 -19.02
C GLU A 69 -24.86 18.62 -19.30
N GLY A 70 -25.47 17.87 -18.38
CA GLY A 70 -26.87 17.50 -18.47
C GLY A 70 -27.78 18.72 -18.55
N ARG A 71 -27.53 19.73 -17.71
CA ARG A 71 -28.30 20.98 -17.72
C ARG A 71 -28.08 21.80 -18.99
N ALA A 72 -26.86 21.89 -19.49
CA ALA A 72 -26.57 22.58 -20.75
C ALA A 72 -27.24 21.90 -21.96
N ARG A 73 -27.33 20.56 -21.96
CA ARG A 73 -28.00 19.80 -23.02
C ARG A 73 -29.53 19.93 -22.96
N THR A 74 -30.12 19.85 -21.77
CA THR A 74 -31.58 19.89 -21.58
C THR A 74 -32.14 21.32 -21.63
N ASP A 75 -31.49 22.29 -20.98
CA ASP A 75 -32.03 23.65 -20.82
C ASP A 75 -31.55 24.61 -21.93
N LEU A 76 -30.34 24.42 -22.46
CA LEU A 76 -29.73 25.33 -23.43
C LEU A 76 -29.58 24.73 -24.84
N GLY A 77 -29.91 23.45 -25.04
CA GLY A 77 -29.76 22.76 -26.32
C GLY A 77 -28.31 22.72 -26.82
N MET A 78 -27.34 22.88 -25.93
CA MET A 78 -25.92 22.91 -26.29
C MET A 78 -25.40 21.49 -26.53
N VAL A 79 -24.92 21.25 -27.75
CA VAL A 79 -24.32 19.98 -28.18
C VAL A 79 -22.88 20.25 -28.64
N ARG A 80 -21.94 19.33 -28.38
CA ARG A 80 -20.56 19.49 -28.86
C ARG A 80 -20.54 19.45 -30.40
N ARG A 81 -19.54 20.10 -31.01
CA ARG A 81 -19.44 20.28 -32.48
C ARG A 81 -19.40 18.97 -33.28
N ASP A 82 -19.08 17.86 -32.63
CA ASP A 82 -18.87 16.52 -33.20
C ASP A 82 -19.80 15.45 -32.60
N GLU A 83 -20.86 15.83 -31.89
CA GLU A 83 -21.76 14.90 -31.20
C GLU A 83 -23.17 14.87 -31.82
N THR A 84 -23.66 13.68 -32.17
CA THR A 84 -25.05 13.47 -32.63
C THR A 84 -25.94 13.19 -31.43
N PHE A 85 -26.72 14.18 -30.99
CA PHE A 85 -27.62 14.07 -29.85
C PHE A 85 -29.05 13.72 -30.29
N TYR A 86 -29.60 12.62 -29.77
CA TYR A 86 -30.98 12.19 -30.02
C TYR A 86 -31.86 12.44 -28.79
N LEU A 87 -32.77 13.41 -28.87
CA LEU A 87 -33.78 13.63 -27.83
C LEU A 87 -35.06 12.86 -28.20
N LEU A 88 -35.31 11.75 -27.50
CA LEU A 88 -36.54 10.96 -27.67
C LEU A 88 -37.69 11.64 -26.92
N VAL A 89 -38.50 12.43 -27.63
CA VAL A 89 -39.76 12.95 -27.10
C VAL A 89 -40.85 11.90 -27.36
N SER A 90 -41.20 11.11 -26.34
CA SER A 90 -42.40 10.28 -26.39
C SER A 90 -43.62 11.16 -26.16
N ARG A 91 -44.56 11.15 -27.11
CA ARG A 91 -45.84 11.87 -27.03
C ARG A 91 -46.76 11.28 -25.98
#